data_AF-A0A0W1DVX6-F1
#
_entry.id   AF-A0A0W1DVX6-F1
#
_cell.length_a   1.000
_cell.length_b   1.000
_cell.length_c   1.000
_cell.angle_alpha   90.00
_cell.angle_beta   90.00
_cell.angle_gamma   90.00
#
_symmetry.space_group_name_H-M   'P 1'
#
loop_
_entity.id
_entity.type
_entity.pdbx_description
1 polymer ?
#
loop_
_entity_poly.entity_id
_entity_poly.type
_entity_poly.pdbx_seq_one_letter_code
_entity_poly.pdbx_strand_id
1 'polypeptide(L)'
;MADSLSPPGIDVPSPILSARLHELAGFLGAPTAGRLTEEQRALSLGIARRLVGDIAEELGSETDAAALWRDWLASGIPGADRLAGACFARAEEHRWREQSAQRLGATAPLADDEAVVVTPEVAAGASDAADRAYLALQIADRRRFDAYGHPALPLADIDRELLRALLLDIAAWRLVREDKDGTLASNLGEAVRAAVSRQDAATGIDRAATDYHAALAAPSAVAEAAAAAIVRQDWPALIALAAAAAQRSYADTALALLSAEAAALPILLAPLRLDRAAIAPLEASLAMLPARAVGGGA
;
A
#
# COMPACT_ATOMS: atom_id res chain seq x y z
N MET A 1 42.53 8.58 -7.78
CA MET A 1 41.43 7.71 -8.22
C MET A 1 41.06 6.85 -7.04
N ALA A 2 39.99 7.22 -6.34
CA ALA A 2 39.48 6.45 -5.22
C ALA A 2 38.15 5.84 -5.68
N ASP A 3 38.21 4.59 -6.12
CA ASP A 3 37.03 3.76 -6.31
C ASP A 3 36.41 3.54 -4.92
N SER A 4 35.33 4.26 -4.64
CA SER A 4 34.53 4.05 -3.44
C SER A 4 33.46 3.00 -3.75
N LEU A 5 33.72 1.80 -3.25
CA LEU A 5 32.82 0.68 -3.16
C LEU A 5 31.52 1.11 -2.45
N SER A 6 30.39 1.08 -3.17
CA SER A 6 29.06 1.16 -2.56
C SER A 6 28.59 -0.23 -2.13
N PRO A 7 27.94 -0.38 -0.96
CA PRO A 7 27.41 -1.66 -0.49
C PRO A 7 26.26 -2.15 -1.41
N PRO A 8 26.03 -3.47 -1.54
CA PRO A 8 24.90 -3.97 -2.31
C PRO A 8 23.64 -3.81 -1.45
N GLY A 9 22.68 -2.98 -1.85
CA GLY A 9 21.40 -2.97 -1.13
C GLY A 9 20.51 -1.74 -1.23
N ILE A 10 20.83 -0.71 -2.00
CA ILE A 10 19.84 0.32 -2.34
C ILE A 10 20.05 0.66 -3.80
N ASP A 11 19.25 0.02 -4.67
CA ASP A 11 19.04 0.52 -6.02
C ASP A 11 18.66 2.00 -5.90
N VAL A 12 19.44 2.87 -6.54
CA VAL A 12 19.04 4.27 -6.68
C VAL A 12 17.65 4.24 -7.34
N PRO A 13 16.62 4.87 -6.73
CA PRO A 13 15.28 4.81 -7.27
C PRO A 13 15.32 5.26 -8.73
N SER A 14 14.64 4.49 -9.61
CA SER A 14 14.55 4.79 -11.03
C SER A 14 14.36 6.31 -11.26
N PRO A 15 15.11 6.94 -12.18
CA PRO A 15 14.95 8.37 -12.46
C PRO A 15 13.48 8.74 -12.74
N ILE A 16 12.73 7.83 -13.37
CA ILE A 16 11.31 8.00 -13.70
C ILE A 16 10.43 7.89 -12.45
N LEU A 17 10.71 6.92 -11.56
CA LEU A 17 10.01 6.80 -10.29
C LEU A 17 10.24 8.04 -9.41
N SER A 18 11.50 8.46 -9.28
CA SER A 18 11.88 9.65 -8.52
C SER A 18 11.17 10.91 -9.06
N ALA A 19 11.13 11.07 -10.38
CA ALA A 19 10.41 12.18 -11.02
C ALA A 19 8.89 12.14 -10.72
N ARG A 20 8.24 10.98 -10.86
CA ARG A 20 6.80 10.83 -10.60
C ARG A 20 6.43 11.06 -9.14
N LEU A 21 7.26 10.58 -8.20
CA LEU A 21 7.05 10.84 -6.78
C LEU A 21 7.21 12.34 -6.46
N HIS A 22 8.21 13.00 -7.08
CA HIS A 22 8.38 14.44 -6.92
C HIS A 22 7.23 15.24 -7.56
N GLU A 23 6.74 14.83 -8.72
CA GLU A 23 5.55 15.43 -9.36
C GLU A 23 4.30 15.24 -8.49
N LEU A 24 4.10 14.06 -7.91
CA LEU A 24 2.97 13.79 -7.02
C LEU A 24 3.09 14.60 -5.73
N ALA A 25 4.27 14.66 -5.13
CA ALA A 25 4.51 15.49 -3.95
C ALA A 25 4.27 16.97 -4.25
N GLY A 26 4.74 17.45 -5.40
CA GLY A 26 4.44 18.77 -5.93
C GLY A 26 2.94 18.98 -6.09
N PHE A 27 2.20 18.00 -6.62
CA PHE A 27 0.76 18.06 -6.81
C PHE A 27 -0.02 18.09 -5.48
N LEU A 28 0.37 17.28 -4.50
CA LEU A 28 -0.19 17.30 -3.15
C LEU A 28 0.16 18.60 -2.42
N GLY A 29 1.35 19.16 -2.67
CA GLY A 29 1.79 20.45 -2.12
C GLY A 29 1.17 21.66 -2.81
N ALA A 30 0.80 21.58 -4.08
CA ALA A 30 0.08 22.61 -4.83
C ALA A 30 -0.46 22.04 -6.17
N PRO A 31 -1.73 22.32 -6.57
CA PRO A 31 -2.34 21.73 -7.77
C PRO A 31 -1.73 22.15 -9.14
N THR A 32 -0.57 22.79 -9.19
CA THR A 32 0.06 23.32 -10.41
C THR A 32 1.13 22.41 -11.02
N ALA A 33 1.43 21.26 -10.40
CA ALA A 33 2.40 20.31 -10.93
C ALA A 33 1.85 19.55 -12.16
N GLY A 34 2.64 19.45 -13.23
CA GLY A 34 2.31 18.70 -14.44
C GLY A 34 3.09 17.39 -14.59
N ARG A 35 2.49 16.44 -15.34
CA ARG A 35 2.97 15.13 -15.88
C ARG A 35 2.66 13.79 -15.17
N LEU A 36 1.68 13.74 -14.27
CA LEU A 36 0.95 12.49 -13.98
C LEU A 36 -0.22 12.27 -14.96
N THR A 37 -0.76 11.04 -15.08
CA THR A 37 -2.07 10.84 -15.75
C THR A 37 -3.19 11.42 -14.88
N GLU A 38 -4.35 11.72 -15.47
CA GLU A 38 -5.51 12.23 -14.72
C GLU A 38 -5.99 11.24 -13.65
N GLU A 39 -6.04 9.97 -14.02
CA GLU A 39 -6.38 8.87 -13.11
C GLU A 39 -5.40 8.79 -11.92
N GLN A 40 -4.09 8.85 -12.18
CA GLN A 40 -3.05 8.84 -11.13
C GLN A 40 -3.23 9.99 -10.14
N ARG A 41 -3.53 11.19 -10.65
CA ARG A 41 -3.81 12.36 -9.80
C ARG A 41 -5.07 12.16 -8.98
N ALA A 42 -6.17 11.76 -9.62
CA ALA A 42 -7.47 11.64 -8.97
C ALA A 42 -7.45 10.59 -7.84
N LEU A 43 -6.87 9.41 -8.09
CA LEU A 43 -6.77 8.34 -7.09
C LEU A 43 -5.87 8.75 -5.93
N SER A 44 -4.66 9.25 -6.22
CA SER A 44 -3.70 9.63 -5.17
C SER A 44 -4.22 10.77 -4.30
N LEU A 45 -4.88 11.77 -4.90
CA LEU A 45 -5.50 12.87 -4.17
C LEU A 45 -6.70 12.40 -3.34
N GLY A 46 -7.52 11.51 -3.88
CA GLY A 46 -8.65 10.91 -3.15
C GLY A 46 -8.18 10.12 -1.94
N ILE A 47 -7.09 9.35 -2.07
CA ILE A 47 -6.44 8.64 -0.97
C ILE A 47 -5.93 9.63 0.09
N ALA A 48 -5.14 10.64 -0.32
CA ALA A 48 -4.60 11.65 0.59
C ALA A 48 -5.72 12.40 1.34
N ARG A 49 -6.78 12.81 0.64
CA ARG A 49 -7.93 13.49 1.23
C ARG A 49 -8.62 12.65 2.29
N ARG A 50 -8.90 11.38 2.00
CA ARG A 50 -9.52 10.46 2.95
C ARG A 50 -8.64 10.25 4.16
N LEU A 51 -7.34 9.99 3.95
CA LEU A 51 -6.39 9.82 5.03
C LEU A 51 -6.35 11.04 5.96
N VAL A 52 -6.31 12.25 5.41
CA VAL A 52 -6.34 13.48 6.23
C VAL A 52 -7.65 13.61 7.02
N GLY A 53 -8.78 13.21 6.43
CA GLY A 53 -10.06 13.13 7.12
C GLY A 53 -10.02 12.15 8.30
N ASP A 54 -9.57 10.92 8.06
CA ASP A 54 -9.47 9.87 9.09
C ASP A 54 -8.54 10.31 10.25
N ILE A 55 -7.41 10.96 9.94
CA ILE A 55 -6.49 11.49 10.96
C ILE A 55 -7.13 12.64 11.74
N ALA A 56 -7.88 13.52 11.07
CA ALA A 56 -8.59 14.62 11.74
C ALA A 56 -9.67 14.09 12.69
N GLU A 57 -10.39 13.03 12.32
CA GLU A 57 -11.36 12.36 13.17
C GLU A 57 -10.73 11.74 14.41
N GLU A 58 -9.52 11.15 14.30
CA GLU A 58 -8.78 10.63 15.44
C GLU A 58 -8.39 11.69 16.49
N LEU A 59 -8.20 12.94 16.07
CA LEU A 59 -7.96 14.07 16.97
C LEU A 59 -9.24 14.57 17.65
N GLY A 60 -10.40 14.21 17.12
CA GLY A 60 -11.71 14.51 17.70
C GLY A 60 -12.70 15.04 16.67
N SER A 61 -13.98 14.72 16.87
CA SER A 61 -15.10 15.04 15.98
C SER A 61 -15.38 16.54 15.79
N GLU A 62 -14.76 17.41 16.59
CA GLU A 62 -14.86 18.86 16.47
C GLU A 62 -13.92 19.42 15.37
N THR A 63 -13.01 18.61 14.84
CA THR A 63 -12.11 19.04 13.78
C THR A 63 -12.87 19.06 12.44
N ASP A 64 -13.10 20.25 11.89
CA ASP A 64 -13.68 20.39 10.55
C ASP A 64 -12.68 19.95 9.47
N ALA A 65 -12.72 18.67 9.11
CA ALA A 65 -11.86 18.06 8.09
C ALA A 65 -12.05 18.71 6.70
N ALA A 66 -13.23 19.25 6.40
CA ALA A 66 -13.49 19.90 5.12
C ALA A 66 -12.88 21.30 5.05
N ALA A 67 -12.87 22.05 6.16
CA ALA A 67 -12.13 23.30 6.26
C ALA A 67 -10.61 23.05 6.22
N LEU A 68 -10.13 22.07 6.99
CA LEU A 68 -8.72 21.65 7.00
C LEU A 68 -8.22 21.35 5.59
N TRP A 69 -8.94 20.48 4.86
CA TRP A 69 -8.55 20.09 3.51
C TRP A 69 -8.53 21.26 2.54
N ARG A 70 -9.48 22.21 2.64
CA ARG A 70 -9.50 23.41 1.79
C ARG A 70 -8.31 24.33 2.07
N ASP A 71 -8.02 24.57 3.35
CA ASP A 71 -6.90 25.44 3.77
C ASP A 71 -5.56 24.83 3.33
N TRP A 72 -5.40 23.51 3.49
CA TRP A 72 -4.22 22.77 3.05
C TRP A 72 -4.10 22.69 1.53
N LEU A 73 -5.19 22.55 0.77
CA LEU A 73 -5.10 22.64 -0.69
C LEU A 73 -4.66 24.03 -1.17
N ALA A 74 -5.05 25.10 -0.46
CA ALA A 74 -4.68 26.46 -0.81
C ALA A 74 -3.23 26.82 -0.41
N SER A 75 -2.75 26.26 0.70
CA SER A 75 -1.44 26.62 1.30
C SER A 75 -0.37 25.54 1.13
N GLY A 76 -0.77 24.37 0.64
CA GLY A 76 -0.01 23.14 0.54
C GLY A 76 -0.24 22.16 1.69
N ILE A 77 -0.30 20.87 1.36
CA ILE A 77 -0.48 19.79 2.32
C ILE A 77 0.85 19.55 3.07
N PRO A 78 0.88 19.66 4.41
CA PRO A 78 2.04 19.29 5.20
C PRO A 78 2.44 17.83 4.94
N GLY A 79 3.75 17.59 4.77
CA GLY A 79 4.27 16.25 4.54
C GLY A 79 3.94 15.66 3.16
N ALA A 80 3.58 16.48 2.16
CA ALA A 80 3.28 16.04 0.79
C ALA A 80 4.33 15.07 0.21
N ASP A 81 5.63 15.33 0.41
CA ASP A 81 6.72 14.44 -0.02
C ASP A 81 6.63 13.04 0.61
N ARG A 82 6.28 12.97 1.90
CA ARG A 82 6.16 11.70 2.63
C ARG A 82 4.89 10.95 2.24
N LEU A 83 3.82 11.67 1.92
CA LEU A 83 2.55 11.11 1.46
C LEU A 83 2.63 10.55 0.04
N ALA A 84 3.46 11.14 -0.82
CA ALA A 84 3.53 10.81 -2.24
C ALA A 84 3.80 9.31 -2.47
N GLY A 85 4.79 8.73 -1.79
CA GLY A 85 5.14 7.31 -1.93
C GLY A 85 3.97 6.38 -1.62
N ALA A 86 3.34 6.54 -0.45
CA ALA A 86 2.25 5.68 0.00
C ALA A 86 0.98 5.86 -0.84
N CYS A 87 0.62 7.10 -1.19
CA CYS A 87 -0.54 7.38 -2.04
C CYS A 87 -0.36 6.84 -3.45
N PHE A 88 0.83 7.01 -4.03
CA PHE A 88 1.18 6.48 -5.35
C PHE A 88 1.12 4.96 -5.36
N ALA A 89 1.78 4.30 -4.40
CA ALA A 89 1.80 2.84 -4.30
C ALA A 89 0.38 2.27 -4.21
N ARG A 90 -0.47 2.87 -3.38
CA ARG A 90 -1.86 2.41 -3.19
C ARG A 90 -2.72 2.65 -4.43
N ALA A 91 -2.58 3.78 -5.10
CA ALA A 91 -3.29 4.08 -6.34
C ALA A 91 -2.88 3.11 -7.47
N GLU A 92 -1.58 2.89 -7.67
CA GLU A 92 -1.08 1.99 -8.71
C GLU A 92 -1.43 0.53 -8.41
N GLU A 93 -1.41 0.12 -7.15
CA GLU A 93 -1.88 -1.21 -6.74
C GLU A 93 -3.37 -1.41 -7.09
N HIS A 94 -4.21 -0.40 -6.87
CA HIS A 94 -5.62 -0.45 -7.25
C HIS A 94 -5.79 -0.58 -8.78
N ARG A 95 -5.11 0.26 -9.56
CA ARG A 95 -5.13 0.19 -11.04
C ARG A 95 -4.67 -1.17 -11.56
N TRP A 96 -3.60 -1.71 -10.98
CA TRP A 96 -3.09 -3.04 -11.33
C TRP A 96 -4.12 -4.15 -11.06
N ARG A 97 -4.81 -4.09 -9.92
CA ARG A 97 -5.87 -5.04 -9.56
C ARG A 97 -7.06 -4.94 -10.51
N GLU A 98 -7.54 -3.74 -10.81
CA GLU A 98 -8.66 -3.53 -11.74
C GLU A 98 -8.35 -4.09 -13.13
N GLN A 99 -7.15 -3.79 -13.66
CA GLN A 99 -6.70 -4.32 -14.93
C GLN A 99 -6.60 -5.85 -14.94
N SER A 100 -6.17 -6.44 -13.83
CA SER A 100 -6.06 -7.89 -13.67
C SER A 100 -7.44 -8.55 -13.63
N ALA A 101 -8.36 -8.00 -12.85
CA ALA A 101 -9.74 -8.47 -12.77
C ALA A 101 -10.48 -8.39 -14.11
N GLN A 102 -10.30 -7.30 -14.87
CA GLN A 102 -10.87 -7.15 -16.22
C GLN A 102 -10.43 -8.29 -17.15
N ARG A 103 -9.19 -8.78 -17.03
CA ARG A 103 -8.71 -9.92 -17.81
C ARG A 103 -9.39 -11.22 -17.42
N LEU A 104 -9.44 -11.52 -16.11
CA LEU A 104 -10.13 -12.73 -15.62
C LEU A 104 -11.59 -12.76 -16.09
N GLY A 105 -12.30 -11.62 -16.01
CA GLY A 105 -13.67 -11.50 -16.50
C GLY A 105 -13.79 -11.61 -18.03
N ALA A 106 -12.82 -11.11 -18.79
CA ALA A 106 -12.78 -11.24 -20.25
C ALA A 106 -12.46 -12.69 -20.72
N THR A 107 -11.78 -13.48 -19.89
CA THR A 107 -11.43 -14.88 -20.17
C THR A 107 -12.42 -15.91 -19.64
N ALA A 108 -13.62 -15.54 -19.19
CA ALA A 108 -14.63 -16.52 -18.79
C ALA A 108 -15.45 -17.00 -20.00
N PRO A 109 -15.16 -18.17 -20.61
CA PRO A 109 -16.14 -18.85 -21.45
C PRO A 109 -17.27 -19.38 -20.55
N LEU A 110 -18.51 -19.21 -20.99
CA LEU A 110 -19.66 -19.96 -20.46
C LEU A 110 -19.37 -21.45 -20.67
N ALA A 111 -19.02 -22.17 -19.61
CA ALA A 111 -18.86 -23.61 -19.63
C ALA A 111 -19.79 -24.23 -18.59
N ASP A 112 -20.58 -25.20 -19.06
CA ASP A 112 -21.62 -25.93 -18.34
C ASP A 112 -21.11 -26.62 -17.07
N ASP A 113 -22.04 -26.69 -16.13
CA ASP A 113 -21.95 -27.17 -14.77
C ASP A 113 -22.06 -28.71 -14.73
N GLU A 114 -20.98 -29.40 -14.36
CA GLU A 114 -21.05 -30.73 -13.71
C GLU A 114 -19.86 -30.89 -12.74
N ALA A 115 -20.05 -30.47 -11.49
CA ALA A 115 -19.12 -30.74 -10.40
C ALA A 115 -19.52 -32.01 -9.62
N VAL A 116 -18.74 -33.07 -9.78
CA VAL A 116 -18.77 -34.24 -8.89
C VAL A 116 -18.21 -33.84 -7.54
N VAL A 117 -19.05 -33.93 -6.50
CA VAL A 117 -18.64 -33.67 -5.11
C VAL A 117 -17.87 -34.88 -4.58
N VAL A 118 -16.55 -34.75 -4.50
CA VAL A 118 -15.70 -35.60 -3.66
C VAL A 118 -15.33 -34.79 -2.42
N THR A 119 -15.86 -35.19 -1.26
CA THR A 119 -15.48 -34.62 0.04
C THR A 119 -14.11 -35.16 0.47
N PRO A 120 -13.08 -34.33 0.66
CA PRO A 120 -11.83 -34.75 1.25
C PRO A 120 -11.92 -34.71 2.78
N GLU A 121 -11.36 -35.76 3.40
CA GLU A 121 -11.19 -35.93 4.83
C GLU A 121 -10.14 -34.94 5.36
N VAL A 122 -10.48 -34.15 6.39
CA VAL A 122 -9.71 -32.98 6.83
C VAL A 122 -8.65 -33.36 7.88
N ALA A 123 -7.37 -33.30 7.48
CA ALA A 123 -6.25 -33.27 8.42
C ALA A 123 -6.11 -31.86 9.03
N ALA A 124 -6.86 -31.61 10.11
CA ALA A 124 -6.96 -30.30 10.77
C ALA A 124 -5.77 -30.05 11.71
N GLY A 125 -4.85 -29.17 11.33
CA GLY A 125 -3.81 -28.68 12.25
C GLY A 125 -2.95 -27.57 11.67
N ALA A 126 -2.42 -27.76 10.46
CA ALA A 126 -1.60 -26.75 9.77
C ALA A 126 -2.41 -25.89 8.78
N SER A 127 -3.36 -26.49 8.04
CA SER A 127 -4.24 -25.77 7.10
C SER A 127 -5.05 -24.69 7.82
N ASP A 128 -5.64 -25.01 8.96
CA ASP A 128 -6.54 -24.10 9.69
C ASP A 128 -5.84 -22.83 10.23
N ALA A 129 -4.55 -22.90 10.59
CA ALA A 129 -3.79 -21.72 10.99
C ALA A 129 -3.44 -20.82 9.78
N ALA A 130 -2.99 -21.42 8.68
CA ALA A 130 -2.69 -20.70 7.44
C ALA A 130 -3.94 -20.08 6.82
N ASP A 131 -5.06 -20.81 6.83
CA ASP A 131 -6.37 -20.35 6.33
C ASP A 131 -6.87 -19.16 7.16
N ARG A 132 -6.79 -19.22 8.50
CA ARG A 132 -7.12 -18.08 9.36
C ARG A 132 -6.23 -16.87 9.12
N ALA A 133 -4.93 -17.07 8.98
CA ALA A 133 -3.99 -15.98 8.74
C ALA A 133 -4.20 -15.35 7.36
N TYR A 134 -4.50 -16.16 6.35
CA TYR A 134 -4.92 -15.69 5.02
C TYR A 134 -6.22 -14.88 5.10
N LEU A 135 -7.24 -15.35 5.83
CA LEU A 135 -8.48 -14.59 6.04
C LEU A 135 -8.22 -13.26 6.75
N ALA A 136 -7.35 -13.23 7.76
CA ALA A 136 -6.96 -11.99 8.44
C ALA A 136 -6.28 -11.01 7.47
N LEU A 137 -5.43 -11.52 6.57
CA LEU A 137 -4.82 -10.73 5.49
C LEU A 137 -5.88 -10.17 4.54
N GLN A 138 -6.85 -10.97 4.11
CA GLN A 138 -7.94 -10.52 3.24
C GLN A 138 -8.84 -9.47 3.93
N ILE A 139 -9.08 -9.61 5.24
CA ILE A 139 -9.82 -8.60 6.03
C ILE A 139 -9.02 -7.30 6.11
N ALA A 140 -7.71 -7.38 6.39
CA ALA A 140 -6.83 -6.22 6.41
C ALA A 140 -6.82 -5.53 5.04
N ASP A 141 -6.71 -6.30 3.95
CA ASP A 141 -6.78 -5.76 2.60
C ASP A 141 -8.13 -5.11 2.28
N ARG A 142 -9.24 -5.73 2.72
CA ARG A 142 -10.58 -5.15 2.50
C ARG A 142 -10.77 -3.80 3.18
N ARG A 143 -10.13 -3.57 4.33
CA ARG A 143 -10.14 -2.26 5.02
C ARG A 143 -9.43 -1.17 4.23
N ARG A 144 -8.58 -1.53 3.25
CA ARG A 144 -7.90 -0.60 2.32
C ARG A 144 -8.81 -0.14 1.18
N PHE A 145 -10.12 -0.29 1.36
CA PHE A 145 -11.19 0.21 0.50
C PHE A 145 -12.24 0.91 1.37
N ASP A 146 -12.76 2.03 0.87
CA ASP A 146 -13.91 2.70 1.50
C ASP A 146 -15.23 1.97 1.21
N ALA A 147 -16.32 2.47 1.78
CA ALA A 147 -17.66 1.90 1.62
C ALA A 147 -18.14 1.85 0.15
N TYR A 148 -17.59 2.72 -0.72
CA TYR A 148 -17.89 2.77 -2.15
C TYR A 148 -16.91 1.92 -2.99
N GLY A 149 -15.95 1.26 -2.35
CA GLY A 149 -14.93 0.45 -3.01
C GLY A 149 -13.77 1.24 -3.60
N HIS A 150 -13.62 2.52 -3.26
CA HIS A 150 -12.46 3.30 -3.68
C HIS A 150 -11.25 2.98 -2.79
N PRO A 151 -10.02 3.06 -3.33
CA PRO A 151 -8.83 2.76 -2.55
C PRO A 151 -8.65 3.79 -1.42
N ALA A 152 -8.35 3.27 -0.23
CA ALA A 152 -8.01 4.05 0.94
C ALA A 152 -6.68 3.57 1.53
N LEU A 153 -6.09 4.39 2.40
CA LEU A 153 -4.89 4.07 3.16
C LEU A 153 -5.27 4.10 4.65
N PRO A 154 -5.52 2.93 5.28
CA PRO A 154 -5.89 2.87 6.69
C PRO A 154 -4.79 3.43 7.59
N LEU A 155 -5.16 4.00 8.74
CA LEU A 155 -4.21 4.52 9.73
C LEU A 155 -3.25 3.44 10.27
N ALA A 156 -3.68 2.19 10.29
CA ALA A 156 -2.85 1.06 10.70
C ALA A 156 -1.76 0.69 9.69
N ASP A 157 -1.85 1.19 8.44
CA ASP A 157 -0.94 0.86 7.35
C ASP A 157 0.07 2.00 7.05
N ILE A 158 -0.01 3.13 7.77
CA ILE A 158 0.92 4.25 7.59
C ILE A 158 2.06 4.22 8.59
N ASP A 159 3.22 4.73 8.17
CA ASP A 159 4.36 4.92 9.04
C ASP A 159 4.01 5.76 10.27
N ARG A 160 4.55 5.37 11.43
CA ARG A 160 4.27 6.00 12.72
C ARG A 160 4.73 7.45 12.76
N GLU A 161 5.92 7.74 12.20
CA GLU A 161 6.46 9.10 12.21
C GLU A 161 5.65 10.00 11.28
N LEU A 162 5.20 9.46 10.14
CA LEU A 162 4.26 10.14 9.25
C LEU A 162 2.92 10.43 9.93
N LEU A 163 2.29 9.45 10.60
CA LEU A 163 1.04 9.68 11.35
C LEU A 163 1.24 10.78 12.39
N ARG A 164 2.28 10.65 13.21
CA ARG A 164 2.56 11.61 14.28
C ARG A 164 2.78 13.02 13.74
N ALA A 165 3.52 13.17 12.65
CA ALA A 165 3.73 14.47 12.02
C ALA A 165 2.41 15.10 11.57
N LEU A 166 1.58 14.34 10.85
CA LEU A 166 0.28 14.82 10.37
C LEU A 166 -0.67 15.17 11.52
N LEU A 167 -0.72 14.37 12.58
CA LEU A 167 -1.50 14.68 13.79
C LEU A 167 -1.06 16.02 14.42
N LEU A 168 0.25 16.27 14.50
CA LEU A 168 0.78 17.53 15.04
C LEU A 168 0.45 18.71 14.12
N ASP A 169 0.55 18.53 12.81
CA ASP A 169 0.21 19.58 11.82
C ASP A 169 -1.28 19.95 11.88
N ILE A 170 -2.17 18.97 12.03
CA ILE A 170 -3.61 19.20 12.18
C ILE A 170 -3.92 19.87 13.52
N ALA A 171 -3.28 19.42 14.61
CA ALA A 171 -3.42 20.07 15.92
C ALA A 171 -2.96 21.53 15.87
N ALA A 172 -1.83 21.82 15.23
CA ALA A 172 -1.32 23.18 15.05
C ALA A 172 -2.27 24.04 14.22
N TRP A 173 -2.80 23.50 13.11
CA TRP A 173 -3.82 24.19 12.30
C TRP A 173 -5.06 24.54 13.14
N ARG A 174 -5.54 23.62 13.97
CA ARG A 174 -6.72 23.85 14.84
C ARG A 174 -6.44 24.94 15.88
N LEU A 175 -5.25 24.94 16.49
CA LEU A 175 -4.86 25.97 17.46
C LEU A 175 -4.81 27.37 16.87
N VAL A 176 -4.36 27.51 15.63
CA VAL A 176 -4.32 28.82 14.95
C VAL A 176 -5.73 29.36 14.69
N ARG A 177 -6.71 28.48 14.45
CA ARG A 177 -8.10 28.88 14.19
C ARG A 177 -8.86 29.32 15.44
N GLU A 178 -8.57 28.70 16.58
CA GLU A 178 -9.25 28.94 17.87
C GLU A 178 -8.46 29.89 18.79
N ASP A 179 -7.68 30.80 18.21
CA ASP A 179 -6.89 31.83 18.93
C ASP A 179 -5.92 31.30 20.01
N LYS A 180 -5.41 30.08 19.83
CA LYS A 180 -4.32 29.49 20.62
C LYS A 180 -4.60 29.36 22.13
N ASP A 181 -5.81 28.97 22.50
CA ASP A 181 -6.16 28.63 23.89
C ASP A 181 -5.22 27.53 24.46
N GLY A 182 -4.64 27.79 25.62
CA GLY A 182 -3.74 26.87 26.32
C GLY A 182 -4.43 25.57 26.76
N THR A 183 -5.74 25.62 27.07
CA THR A 183 -6.53 24.43 27.42
C THR A 183 -6.69 23.53 26.20
N LEU A 184 -7.04 24.13 25.05
CA LEU A 184 -7.12 23.43 23.77
C LEU A 184 -5.77 22.81 23.39
N ALA A 185 -4.66 23.52 23.57
CA ALA A 185 -3.32 22.99 23.28
C ALA A 185 -2.99 21.75 24.11
N SER A 186 -3.32 21.75 25.40
CA SER A 186 -3.12 20.56 26.25
C SER A 186 -3.99 19.39 25.80
N ASN A 187 -5.27 19.65 25.49
CA ASN A 187 -6.20 18.61 25.06
C ASN A 187 -5.77 17.96 23.75
N LEU A 188 -5.33 18.77 22.77
CA LEU A 188 -4.81 18.27 21.51
C LEU A 188 -3.51 17.48 21.69
N GLY A 189 -2.61 17.94 22.57
CA GLY A 189 -1.40 17.19 22.90
C GLY A 189 -1.69 15.80 23.48
N GLU A 190 -2.72 15.67 24.30
CA GLU A 190 -3.19 14.37 24.81
C GLU A 190 -3.85 13.52 23.73
N ALA A 191 -4.70 14.13 22.89
CA ALA A 191 -5.34 13.44 21.77
C ALA A 191 -4.31 12.85 20.80
N VAL A 192 -3.25 13.60 20.46
CA VAL A 192 -2.14 13.12 19.63
C VAL A 192 -1.46 11.90 20.26
N ARG A 193 -1.14 11.96 21.57
CA ARG A 193 -0.52 10.83 22.29
C ARG A 193 -1.42 9.58 22.29
N ALA A 194 -2.72 9.78 22.52
CA ALA A 194 -3.70 8.71 22.53
C ALA A 194 -3.86 8.07 21.14
N ALA A 195 -3.94 8.87 20.08
CA ALA A 195 -4.05 8.39 18.70
C ALA A 195 -2.83 7.56 18.27
N VAL A 196 -1.61 8.03 18.56
CA VAL A 196 -0.37 7.26 18.27
C VAL A 196 -0.35 5.95 19.05
N SER A 197 -0.79 5.95 20.31
CA SER A 197 -0.85 4.73 21.13
C SER A 197 -1.89 3.73 20.63
N ARG A 198 -3.02 4.19 20.07
CA ARG A 198 -4.01 3.33 19.41
C ARG A 198 -3.46 2.69 18.13
N GLN A 199 -2.67 3.44 17.36
CA GLN A 199 -2.03 2.91 16.15
C GLN A 199 -1.09 1.73 16.49
N ASP A 200 -0.30 1.84 17.56
CA ASP A 200 0.62 0.78 18.01
C ASP A 200 -0.13 -0.54 18.33
N ALA A 201 -1.40 -0.46 18.73
CA ALA A 201 -2.25 -1.62 19.01
C ALA A 201 -3.00 -2.14 17.77
N ALA A 202 -3.07 -1.36 16.68
CA ALA A 202 -3.83 -1.69 15.50
C ALA A 202 -3.12 -2.74 14.63
N THR A 203 -3.86 -3.76 14.20
CA THR A 203 -3.35 -4.77 13.28
C THR A 203 -3.52 -4.31 11.84
N GLY A 204 -2.45 -3.75 11.27
CA GLY A 204 -2.37 -3.37 9.85
C GLY A 204 -2.04 -4.55 8.94
N ILE A 205 -1.99 -4.28 7.63
CA ILE A 205 -1.70 -5.30 6.61
C ILE A 205 -0.31 -5.94 6.78
N ASP A 206 0.68 -5.19 7.29
CA ASP A 206 2.03 -5.69 7.56
C ASP A 206 2.05 -6.81 8.60
N ARG A 207 1.23 -6.65 9.65
CA ARG A 207 1.12 -7.66 10.69
C ARG A 207 0.44 -8.91 10.17
N ALA A 208 -0.66 -8.73 9.42
CA ALA A 208 -1.36 -9.85 8.79
C ALA A 208 -0.47 -10.60 7.77
N ALA A 209 0.36 -9.88 7.01
CA ALA A 209 1.35 -10.45 6.10
C ALA A 209 2.39 -11.31 6.84
N THR A 210 2.92 -10.79 7.94
CA THR A 210 3.88 -11.50 8.81
C THR A 210 3.26 -12.76 9.41
N ASP A 211 2.04 -12.66 9.93
CA ASP A 211 1.32 -13.79 10.53
C ASP A 211 0.98 -14.86 9.47
N TYR A 212 0.59 -14.46 8.26
CA TYR A 212 0.34 -15.39 7.15
C TYR A 212 1.61 -16.11 6.69
N HIS A 213 2.70 -15.39 6.50
CA HIS A 213 3.99 -15.99 6.16
C HIS A 213 4.47 -16.96 7.25
N ALA A 214 4.32 -16.60 8.54
CA ALA A 214 4.70 -17.47 9.65
C ALA A 214 3.83 -18.73 9.73
N ALA A 215 2.53 -18.63 9.41
CA ALA A 215 1.60 -19.76 9.44
C ALA A 215 1.88 -20.81 8.35
N LEU A 216 2.50 -20.42 7.23
CA LEU A 216 2.91 -21.36 6.18
C LEU A 216 4.09 -22.26 6.57
N ALA A 217 4.80 -21.95 7.67
CA ALA A 217 5.81 -22.72 8.41
C ALA A 217 7.03 -23.25 7.61
N ALA A 218 6.86 -23.81 6.42
CA ALA A 218 7.89 -24.37 5.56
C ALA A 218 8.19 -23.43 4.37
N PRO A 219 9.47 -23.27 3.97
CA PRO A 219 9.83 -22.45 2.80
C PRO A 219 9.19 -22.94 1.48
N SER A 220 8.94 -24.25 1.34
CA SER A 220 8.25 -24.80 0.17
C SER A 220 6.78 -24.38 0.10
N ALA A 221 6.09 -24.35 1.24
CA ALA A 221 4.70 -23.90 1.32
C ALA A 221 4.56 -22.41 0.99
N VAL A 222 5.54 -21.58 1.38
CA VAL A 222 5.60 -20.16 0.98
C VAL A 222 5.75 -20.00 -0.53
N ALA A 223 6.66 -20.76 -1.15
CA ALA A 223 6.87 -20.73 -2.60
C ALA A 223 5.63 -21.22 -3.36
N GLU A 224 5.00 -22.31 -2.91
CA GLU A 224 3.75 -22.84 -3.48
C GLU A 224 2.60 -21.85 -3.35
N ALA A 225 2.42 -21.23 -2.18
CA ALA A 225 1.39 -20.23 -1.95
C ALA A 225 1.60 -18.99 -2.82
N ALA A 226 2.84 -18.52 -2.99
CA ALA A 226 3.16 -17.39 -3.86
C ALA A 226 2.92 -17.72 -5.34
N ALA A 227 3.31 -18.91 -5.80
CA ALA A 227 3.03 -19.37 -7.16
C ALA A 227 1.52 -19.48 -7.42
N ALA A 228 0.77 -20.04 -6.47
CA ALA A 228 -0.68 -20.13 -6.54
C ALA A 228 -1.34 -18.74 -6.56
N ALA A 229 -0.83 -17.79 -5.77
CA ALA A 229 -1.30 -16.40 -5.76
C ALA A 229 -1.08 -15.74 -7.12
N ILE A 230 0.06 -15.93 -7.78
CA ILE A 230 0.32 -15.41 -9.13
C ILE A 230 -0.67 -15.99 -10.15
N VAL A 231 -0.88 -17.30 -10.13
CA VAL A 231 -1.82 -17.98 -11.06
C VAL A 231 -3.25 -17.47 -10.86
N ARG A 232 -3.67 -17.29 -9.60
CA ARG A 232 -5.01 -16.79 -9.24
C ARG A 232 -5.15 -15.27 -9.34
N GLN A 233 -4.06 -14.54 -9.62
CA GLN A 233 -3.99 -13.07 -9.57
C GLN A 233 -4.40 -12.49 -8.20
N ASP A 234 -4.12 -13.24 -7.13
CA ASP A 234 -4.24 -12.78 -5.75
C ASP A 234 -3.02 -11.92 -5.37
N TRP A 235 -3.00 -10.71 -5.93
CA TRP A 235 -1.93 -9.74 -5.69
C TRP A 235 -1.74 -9.36 -4.22
N PRO A 236 -2.78 -9.19 -3.37
CA PRO A 236 -2.55 -8.94 -1.96
C PRO A 236 -1.76 -10.05 -1.28
N ALA A 237 -2.07 -11.32 -1.55
CA ALA A 237 -1.32 -12.44 -0.98
C ALA A 237 0.13 -12.46 -1.46
N LEU A 238 0.36 -12.22 -2.76
CA LEU A 238 1.72 -12.15 -3.32
C LEU A 238 2.56 -11.04 -2.68
N ILE A 239 2.02 -9.82 -2.60
CA ILE A 239 2.73 -8.67 -2.02
C ILE A 239 3.01 -8.94 -0.53
N ALA A 240 2.04 -9.49 0.20
CA ALA A 240 2.19 -9.81 1.61
C ALA A 240 3.31 -10.83 1.86
N LEU A 241 3.35 -11.92 1.08
CA LEU A 241 4.40 -12.93 1.19
C LEU A 241 5.77 -12.33 0.84
N ALA A 242 5.86 -11.54 -0.23
CA ALA A 242 7.10 -10.87 -0.62
C ALA A 242 7.58 -9.89 0.47
N ALA A 243 6.67 -9.11 1.05
CA ALA A 243 6.97 -8.12 2.10
C ALA A 243 7.50 -8.80 3.36
N ALA A 244 6.80 -9.84 3.83
CA ALA A 244 7.19 -10.61 5.00
C ALA A 244 8.54 -11.33 4.79
N ALA A 245 8.76 -11.94 3.62
CA ALA A 245 10.01 -12.62 3.30
C ALA A 245 11.20 -11.65 3.16
N ALA A 246 10.97 -10.44 2.66
CA ALA A 246 11.99 -9.39 2.53
C ALA A 246 12.17 -8.51 3.78
N GLN A 247 11.35 -8.70 4.83
CA GLN A 247 11.30 -7.85 6.03
C GLN A 247 11.10 -6.37 5.69
N ARG A 248 10.20 -6.08 4.73
CA ARG A 248 9.84 -4.73 4.30
C ARG A 248 8.36 -4.47 4.58
N SER A 249 7.97 -3.20 4.62
CA SER A 249 6.54 -2.87 4.65
C SER A 249 5.87 -3.34 3.36
N TYR A 250 4.59 -3.64 3.45
CA TYR A 250 3.71 -3.99 2.35
C TYR A 250 3.69 -2.85 1.34
N ALA A 251 3.58 -1.60 1.80
CA ALA A 251 3.55 -0.43 0.93
C ALA A 251 4.86 -0.27 0.12
N ASP A 252 6.01 -0.44 0.77
CA ASP A 252 7.31 -0.36 0.09
C ASP A 252 7.52 -1.51 -0.90
N THR A 253 7.04 -2.71 -0.55
CA THR A 253 7.10 -3.88 -1.42
C THR A 253 6.18 -3.73 -2.61
N ALA A 254 4.95 -3.23 -2.41
CA ALA A 254 4.03 -2.91 -3.49
C ALA A 254 4.64 -1.87 -4.43
N LEU A 255 5.19 -0.78 -3.88
CA LEU A 255 5.87 0.26 -4.66
C LEU A 255 7.05 -0.30 -5.46
N ALA A 256 7.89 -1.14 -4.84
CA ALA A 256 9.02 -1.78 -5.50
C ALA A 256 8.57 -2.69 -6.65
N LEU A 257 7.58 -3.57 -6.42
CA LEU A 257 7.05 -4.46 -7.46
C LEU A 257 6.40 -3.69 -8.61
N LEU A 258 5.58 -2.69 -8.29
CA LEU A 258 4.89 -1.86 -9.28
C LEU A 258 5.87 -1.03 -10.09
N SER A 259 7.02 -0.61 -9.53
CA SER A 259 8.04 0.17 -10.25
C SER A 259 9.16 -0.66 -10.88
N ALA A 260 9.19 -1.98 -10.63
CA ALA A 260 10.28 -2.84 -11.08
C ALA A 260 10.30 -3.07 -12.59
N GLU A 261 11.48 -2.99 -13.19
CA GLU A 261 11.74 -3.56 -14.51
C GLU A 261 11.55 -5.09 -14.49
N ALA A 262 11.20 -5.67 -15.65
CA ALA A 262 10.99 -7.12 -15.75
C ALA A 262 12.25 -7.91 -15.30
N ALA A 263 13.44 -7.41 -15.64
CA ALA A 263 14.71 -8.02 -15.23
C ALA A 263 14.98 -7.96 -13.71
N ALA A 264 14.37 -7.02 -12.99
CA ALA A 264 14.54 -6.85 -11.54
C ALA A 264 13.54 -7.69 -10.71
N LEU A 265 12.44 -8.14 -11.31
CA LEU A 265 11.41 -8.93 -10.61
C LEU A 265 11.98 -10.23 -9.99
N PRO A 266 12.84 -11.03 -10.67
CA PRO A 266 13.45 -12.20 -10.05
C PRO A 266 14.31 -11.88 -8.82
N ILE A 267 14.95 -10.70 -8.79
CA ILE A 267 15.77 -10.26 -7.64
C ILE A 267 14.86 -9.88 -6.48
N LEU A 268 13.81 -9.11 -6.74
CA LEU A 268 12.84 -8.70 -5.73
C LEU A 268 12.09 -9.89 -5.11
N LEU A 269 11.82 -10.94 -5.91
CA LEU A 269 11.10 -12.13 -5.48
C LEU A 269 12.02 -13.30 -5.09
N ALA A 270 13.34 -13.11 -5.12
CA ALA A 270 14.32 -14.13 -4.74
C ALA A 270 14.05 -14.74 -3.34
N PRO A 271 13.61 -13.98 -2.31
CA PRO A 271 13.26 -14.56 -1.00
C PRO A 271 12.16 -15.63 -1.06
N LEU A 272 11.26 -15.56 -2.04
CA LEU A 272 10.17 -16.52 -2.23
C LEU A 272 10.58 -17.79 -2.99
N ARG A 273 11.81 -17.83 -3.53
CA ARG A 273 12.37 -18.98 -4.27
C ARG A 273 11.49 -19.45 -5.44
N LEU A 274 10.80 -18.52 -6.08
CA LEU A 274 10.00 -18.78 -7.28
C LEU A 274 10.92 -19.06 -8.47
N ASP A 275 10.52 -20.01 -9.31
CA ASP A 275 11.19 -20.21 -10.59
C ASP A 275 10.76 -19.15 -11.62
N ARG A 276 11.49 -19.09 -12.74
CA ARG A 276 11.20 -18.10 -13.78
C ARG A 276 9.86 -18.33 -14.48
N ALA A 277 9.37 -19.58 -14.51
CA ALA A 277 8.08 -19.90 -15.12
C ALA A 277 6.92 -19.36 -14.27
N ALA A 278 7.03 -19.43 -12.94
CA ALA A 278 6.07 -18.90 -11.99
C ALA A 278 6.02 -17.36 -11.99
N ILE A 279 7.12 -16.68 -12.34
CA ILE A 279 7.18 -15.21 -12.42
C ILE A 279 6.60 -14.67 -13.74
N ALA A 280 6.63 -15.45 -14.83
CA ALA A 280 6.20 -14.98 -16.16
C ALA A 280 4.76 -14.41 -16.21
N PRO A 281 3.74 -14.97 -15.53
CA PRO A 281 2.41 -14.37 -15.49
C PRO A 281 2.36 -13.01 -14.78
N LEU A 282 3.20 -12.81 -13.75
CA LEU A 282 3.34 -11.54 -13.07
C LEU A 282 3.99 -10.49 -13.98
N GLU A 283 5.07 -10.85 -14.68
CA GLU A 283 5.72 -9.99 -15.68
C GLU A 283 4.72 -9.54 -16.76
N ALA A 284 3.96 -10.49 -17.32
CA ALA A 284 2.94 -10.20 -18.31
C ALA A 284 1.83 -9.31 -17.74
N SER A 285 1.47 -9.47 -16.47
CA SER A 285 0.50 -8.60 -15.80
C SER A 285 0.98 -7.17 -15.66
N LEU A 286 2.23 -6.96 -15.24
CA LEU A 286 2.78 -5.64 -14.98
C LEU A 286 3.13 -4.89 -16.27
N ALA A 287 3.51 -5.61 -17.33
CA ALA A 287 3.81 -5.03 -18.64
C ALA A 287 2.59 -4.32 -19.28
N MET A 288 1.38 -4.72 -18.89
CA MET A 288 0.15 -4.15 -19.41
C MET A 288 -0.27 -2.85 -18.71
N LEU A 289 0.27 -2.54 -17.52
CA LEU A 289 -0.15 -1.38 -16.74
C LEU A 289 0.36 -0.08 -17.39
N PRO A 290 -0.53 0.79 -17.91
CA PRO A 290 -0.10 1.97 -18.64
C PRO A 290 0.50 3.01 -17.71
N ALA A 291 1.57 3.66 -18.18
CA ALA A 291 2.26 4.75 -17.47
C ALA A 291 2.81 4.34 -16.08
N ARG A 292 3.13 3.05 -15.91
CA ARG A 292 3.85 2.52 -14.75
C ARG A 292 5.22 3.18 -14.60
N ALA A 293 5.63 3.47 -13.37
CA ALA A 293 6.88 4.15 -13.05
C ALA A 293 8.10 3.21 -13.12
N VAL A 294 8.36 2.62 -14.29
CA VAL A 294 9.44 1.66 -14.47
C VAL A 294 10.76 2.37 -14.76
N GLY A 295 11.88 1.86 -14.24
CA GLY A 295 13.21 2.17 -14.79
C GLY A 295 13.19 2.05 -16.30
N GLY A 296 13.53 3.15 -16.97
CA GLY A 296 13.71 3.20 -18.41
C GLY A 296 15.16 3.55 -18.66
N GLY A 297 15.94 2.57 -19.12
CA GLY A 297 17.12 2.89 -19.91
C GLY A 297 16.65 3.54 -21.22
N ALA A 298 17.01 4.82 -21.37
CA ALA A 298 17.04 5.65 -22.58
C ALA A 298 15.80 5.66 -23.49
#